data_AF-A0A6C7H2Y6-F1
#
_entry.id   AF-A0A6C7H2Y6-F1
#
_cell.length_a   1.000
_cell.length_b   1.000
_cell.length_c   1.000
_cell.angle_alpha   90.00
_cell.angle_beta   90.00
_cell.angle_gamma   90.00
#
_symmetry.space_group_name_H-M   'P 1'
#
loop_
_entity.id
_entity.type
_entity.pdbx_description
1 polymer ?
#
loop_
_entity_poly.entity_id
_entity_poly.type
_entity_poly.pdbx_seq_one_letter_code
_entity_poly.pdbx_strand_id
1 'polypeptide(L)'
;MVFDACLLCGDQGYVMEGNQVICVACGVHIFIPSIGKAGGCNPVPIENWHNDEKELVIPGKELATGVNYFSTVMTIKVTDPVDGSTLTNTSADYKYSYGGKTWFFSSEANYERFRETPEQFVPADMREE
;
A
#
# COMPACT_ATOMS: atom_id res chain seq x y z
N MET A 1 13.79 4.29 -7.76
CA MET A 1 12.66 4.51 -6.85
C MET A 1 12.92 3.74 -5.57
N VAL A 2 12.50 4.29 -4.43
CA VAL A 2 12.68 3.70 -3.10
C VAL A 2 11.38 3.91 -2.31
N PHE A 3 11.14 3.07 -1.31
CA PHE A 3 10.12 3.30 -0.29
C PHE A 3 10.57 4.43 0.65
N ASP A 4 9.62 5.20 1.15
CA ASP A 4 9.83 6.14 2.27
C ASP A 4 9.89 5.38 3.61
N ALA A 5 10.73 4.36 3.65
CA ALA A 5 10.89 3.47 4.79
C ALA A 5 12.26 2.78 4.74
N CYS A 6 12.71 2.29 5.90
CA CYS A 6 14.01 1.64 6.03
C CYS A 6 13.94 0.36 6.87
N LEU A 7 14.96 -0.50 6.75
CA LEU A 7 14.98 -1.80 7.41
C LEU A 7 15.08 -1.73 8.95
N LEU A 8 15.55 -0.60 9.50
CA LEU A 8 15.77 -0.43 10.94
C LEU A 8 14.70 0.42 11.63
N CYS A 9 14.13 1.39 10.93
CA CYS A 9 13.23 2.40 11.49
C CYS A 9 11.81 2.33 10.93
N GLY A 10 11.55 1.47 9.94
CA GLY A 10 10.22 1.34 9.34
C GLY A 10 9.77 2.59 8.60
N ASP A 11 8.49 2.91 8.72
CA ASP A 11 7.74 3.95 7.98
C ASP A 11 7.81 5.35 8.60
N GLN A 12 8.80 5.62 9.44
CA GLN A 12 8.99 6.97 9.99
C GLN A 12 9.42 7.99 8.92
N GLY A 13 9.95 7.49 7.80
CA GLY A 13 10.25 8.27 6.61
C GLY A 13 11.51 9.15 6.69
N TYR A 14 11.64 10.00 5.68
CA TYR A 14 12.80 10.86 5.46
C TYR A 14 12.40 12.32 5.22
N VAL A 15 13.28 13.23 5.60
CA VAL A 15 13.17 14.66 5.28
C VAL A 15 14.38 15.11 4.46
N MET A 16 14.16 16.06 3.56
CA MET A 16 15.23 16.73 2.81
C MET A 16 15.53 18.09 3.46
N GLU A 17 16.74 18.25 3.96
CA GLU A 17 17.23 19.50 4.54
C GLU A 17 18.44 19.99 3.74
N GLY A 18 18.24 21.05 2.95
CA GLY A 18 19.26 21.52 2.01
C GLY A 18 19.62 20.44 0.98
N ASN A 19 20.87 19.97 1.00
CA ASN A 19 21.35 18.89 0.15
C ASN A 19 21.60 17.59 0.95
N GLN A 20 20.83 17.37 2.01
CA GLN A 20 20.92 16.18 2.85
C GLN A 20 19.56 15.48 2.91
N VAL A 21 19.59 14.16 2.87
CA VAL A 21 18.45 13.31 3.17
C VAL A 21 18.65 12.76 4.57
N ILE A 22 17.69 12.97 5.47
CA ILE A 22 17.83 12.63 6.89
C ILE A 22 16.70 11.67 7.27
N CYS A 23 17.03 10.55 7.92
CA CYS A 23 16.01 9.66 8.48
C CYS A 23 15.34 10.34 9.68
N VAL A 24 14.02 10.48 9.66
CA VAL A 24 13.27 11.19 10.72
C VAL A 24 13.37 10.47 12.07
N ALA A 25 13.48 9.14 12.06
CA ALA A 25 13.57 8.34 13.29
C ALA A 25 14.94 8.36 13.95
N CYS A 26 16.00 8.09 13.17
CA CYS A 26 17.35 7.87 13.69
C CYS A 26 18.25 9.11 13.55
N GLY A 27 17.81 10.15 12.84
CA GLY A 27 18.56 11.39 12.61
C GLY A 27 19.81 11.24 11.74
N VAL A 28 20.06 10.06 11.18
CA VAL A 28 21.27 9.82 10.39
C VAL A 28 21.13 10.47 9.01
N HIS A 29 22.23 11.05 8.56
CA HIS A 29 22.34 11.65 7.24
C HIS A 29 22.67 10.56 6.22
N ILE A 30 21.82 10.45 5.22
CA ILE A 30 21.95 9.47 4.15
C ILE A 30 22.89 10.04 3.09
N PHE A 31 23.92 9.26 2.77
CA PHE A 31 24.78 9.57 1.65
C PHE A 31 23.97 9.39 0.36
N ILE A 32 23.59 10.50 -0.30
CA ILE A 32 22.68 10.47 -1.46
C ILE A 32 23.09 9.44 -2.53
N PRO A 33 24.38 9.28 -2.90
CA PRO A 33 24.79 8.26 -3.87
C PRO A 33 24.60 6.81 -3.42
N SER A 34 24.34 6.53 -2.15
CA SER A 34 23.97 5.18 -1.68
C SER A 34 22.49 4.88 -1.79
N ILE A 35 21.60 5.88 -1.98
CA ILE A 35 20.15 5.66 -2.08
C ILE A 35 19.87 4.67 -3.22
N GLY A 36 19.10 3.62 -2.92
CA GLY A 36 18.88 2.48 -3.82
C GLY A 36 19.71 1.23 -3.50
N LYS A 37 20.66 1.31 -2.55
CA LYS A 37 21.34 0.12 -1.98
C LYS A 37 20.66 -0.28 -0.67
N ALA A 38 20.19 -1.51 -0.53
CA ALA A 38 19.56 -1.93 0.72
C ALA A 38 20.54 -1.94 1.92
N GLY A 39 20.03 -1.66 3.12
CA GLY A 39 20.77 -1.79 4.39
C GLY A 39 20.67 -0.58 5.32
N GLY A 40 20.63 -0.83 6.63
CA GLY A 40 20.65 0.22 7.66
C GLY A 40 19.45 1.17 7.59
N CYS A 41 19.70 2.46 7.87
CA CYS A 41 18.71 3.53 7.69
C CYS A 41 18.64 4.02 6.22
N ASN A 42 19.17 3.32 5.20
CA ASN A 42 19.02 3.73 3.80
C ASN A 42 17.61 3.36 3.27
N PRO A 43 16.96 4.19 2.44
CA PRO A 43 15.64 3.88 1.91
C PRO A 43 15.63 2.53 1.16
N VAL A 44 14.61 1.70 1.39
CA VAL A 44 14.51 0.38 0.76
C VAL A 44 14.22 0.54 -0.75
N PRO A 45 15.00 -0.08 -1.65
CA PRO A 45 14.73 0.01 -3.09
C PRO A 45 13.41 -0.66 -3.47
N ILE A 46 12.73 -0.06 -4.45
CA ILE A 46 11.65 -0.71 -5.21
C ILE A 46 12.31 -1.31 -6.45
N GLU A 47 12.14 -2.60 -6.68
CA GLU A 47 12.72 -3.29 -7.83
C GLU A 47 11.84 -3.13 -9.08
N ASN A 48 12.42 -3.36 -10.26
CA ASN A 48 11.71 -3.44 -11.55
C ASN A 48 10.82 -2.24 -11.94
N TRP A 49 11.01 -1.09 -11.29
CA TRP A 49 10.43 0.17 -11.76
C TRP A 49 11.17 0.67 -12.99
N HIS A 50 10.48 1.41 -13.84
CA HIS A 50 11.06 2.11 -14.97
C HIS A 50 10.33 3.43 -15.20
N ASN A 51 10.97 4.35 -15.90
CA ASN A 51 10.34 5.60 -16.30
C ASN A 51 10.83 6.00 -17.69
N ASP A 52 10.02 6.82 -18.36
CA ASP A 52 10.42 7.57 -19.55
C ASP A 52 10.17 9.08 -19.33
N GLU A 53 10.09 9.85 -20.42
CA GLU A 53 9.84 11.30 -20.35
C GLU A 53 8.42 11.66 -19.89
N LYS A 54 7.48 10.72 -19.90
CA LYS A 54 6.04 10.94 -19.65
C LYS A 54 5.51 10.12 -18.48
N GLU A 55 6.00 8.91 -18.29
CA GLU A 55 5.43 7.94 -17.37
C GLU A 55 6.48 7.35 -16.43
N LEU A 56 6.03 7.11 -15.19
CA LEU A 56 6.74 6.34 -14.18
C LEU A 56 5.90 5.11 -13.89
N VAL A 57 6.46 3.93 -14.14
CA VAL A 57 5.78 2.65 -13.95
C VAL A 57 6.43 1.90 -12.80
N ILE A 58 5.59 1.56 -11.82
CA ILE A 58 5.96 0.75 -10.66
C ILE A 58 5.08 -0.50 -10.68
N PRO A 59 5.65 -1.71 -10.84
CA PRO A 59 4.83 -2.92 -10.86
C PRO A 59 4.16 -3.15 -9.50
N GLY A 60 2.86 -3.45 -9.50
CA GLY A 60 2.08 -3.64 -8.28
C GLY A 60 2.64 -4.71 -7.35
N LYS A 61 3.20 -5.80 -7.89
CA LYS A 61 3.87 -6.86 -7.11
C LYS A 61 5.07 -6.33 -6.32
N GLU A 62 5.84 -5.40 -6.88
CA GLU A 62 7.04 -4.85 -6.26
C GLU A 62 6.64 -3.86 -5.17
N LEU A 63 5.58 -3.08 -5.41
CA LEU A 63 4.98 -2.22 -4.39
C LEU A 63 4.45 -3.05 -3.20
N ALA A 64 3.80 -4.18 -3.47
CA ALA A 64 3.26 -5.08 -2.45
C ALA A 64 4.36 -5.70 -1.55
N THR A 65 5.60 -5.85 -2.03
CA THR A 65 6.70 -6.31 -1.18
C THR A 65 7.00 -5.35 -0.02
N GLY A 66 6.66 -4.07 -0.19
CA GLY A 66 6.90 -3.03 0.81
C GLY A 66 5.92 -3.01 1.97
N VAL A 67 4.83 -3.79 1.93
CA VAL A 67 3.75 -3.76 2.95
C VAL A 67 4.30 -3.94 4.37
N ASN A 68 5.33 -4.76 4.55
CA ASN A 68 5.90 -5.04 5.87
C ASN A 68 6.74 -3.88 6.44
N TYR A 69 7.04 -2.85 5.66
CA TYR A 69 7.76 -1.66 6.15
C TYR A 69 6.83 -0.61 6.74
N PHE A 70 5.52 -0.69 6.44
CA PHE A 70 4.52 0.28 6.88
C PHE A 70 3.71 -0.28 8.04
N SER A 71 3.81 0.38 9.19
CA SER A 71 3.15 -0.01 10.44
C SER A 71 1.85 0.75 10.67
N THR A 72 1.71 1.92 10.03
CA THR A 72 0.54 2.79 10.20
C THR A 72 -0.70 2.16 9.58
N VAL A 73 -1.65 1.75 10.43
CA VAL A 73 -2.97 1.29 9.99
C VAL A 73 -3.88 2.50 9.81
N MET A 74 -4.21 2.85 8.57
CA MET A 74 -5.18 3.90 8.28
C MET A 74 -6.61 3.34 8.35
N THR A 75 -7.42 3.94 9.21
CA THR A 75 -8.86 3.72 9.24
C THR A 75 -9.50 4.54 8.12
N ILE A 76 -10.03 3.85 7.11
CA ILE A 76 -10.75 4.45 5.99
C ILE A 76 -12.21 4.04 6.04
N LYS A 77 -13.09 4.99 5.69
CA LYS A 77 -14.52 4.74 5.50
C LYS A 77 -14.72 3.92 4.23
N VAL A 78 -15.37 2.77 4.35
CA VAL A 78 -15.64 1.85 3.25
C VAL A 78 -17.14 1.57 3.17
N THR A 79 -17.61 1.15 1.99
CA THR A 79 -19.02 0.82 1.75
C THR A 79 -19.12 -0.66 1.43
N ASP A 80 -20.02 -1.36 2.13
CA ASP A 80 -20.39 -2.74 1.78
C ASP A 80 -21.10 -2.72 0.41
N PRO A 81 -20.59 -3.45 -0.59
CA PRO A 81 -21.13 -3.41 -1.94
C PRO A 81 -22.48 -4.12 -2.09
N VAL A 82 -22.91 -4.90 -1.10
CA VAL A 82 -24.15 -5.70 -1.14
C VAL A 82 -25.36 -4.90 -0.68
N ASP A 83 -25.21 -4.09 0.38
CA ASP A 83 -26.32 -3.35 0.99
C ASP A 83 -26.09 -1.83 1.10
N GLY A 84 -24.90 -1.33 0.73
CA GLY A 84 -24.56 0.09 0.77
C GLY A 84 -24.26 0.63 2.17
N SER A 85 -24.25 -0.24 3.20
CA SER A 85 -23.89 0.15 4.57
C SER A 85 -22.46 0.69 4.62
N THR A 86 -22.22 1.61 5.55
CA THR A 86 -20.89 2.18 5.74
C THR A 86 -20.25 1.66 7.00
N LEU A 87 -19.00 1.24 6.89
CA LEU A 87 -18.14 0.79 7.97
C LEU A 87 -16.72 1.32 7.79
N THR A 88 -15.77 0.84 8.60
CA THR A 88 -14.36 1.11 8.39
C THR A 88 -13.61 -0.17 8.07
N ASN A 89 -12.53 -0.09 7.28
CA ASN A 89 -11.68 -1.24 6.97
C ASN A 89 -11.10 -1.92 8.23
N THR A 90 -10.88 -1.16 9.30
CA THR A 90 -10.36 -1.66 10.58
C THR A 90 -11.42 -2.25 11.49
N SER A 91 -12.71 -1.93 11.29
CA SER A 91 -13.82 -2.46 12.08
C SER A 91 -14.59 -3.57 11.36
N ALA A 92 -14.25 -3.87 10.11
CA ALA A 92 -14.91 -4.89 9.31
C ALA A 92 -14.36 -6.27 9.67
N ASP A 93 -15.19 -7.11 10.27
CA ASP A 93 -14.83 -8.49 10.61
C ASP A 93 -14.72 -9.38 9.36
N TYR A 94 -15.43 -9.02 8.28
CA TYR A 94 -15.49 -9.78 7.04
C TYR A 94 -14.92 -8.98 5.87
N LYS A 95 -14.02 -9.62 5.11
CA LYS A 95 -13.36 -9.03 3.94
C LYS A 95 -13.04 -10.07 2.88
N TYR A 96 -13.04 -9.66 1.61
CA TYR A 96 -12.74 -10.52 0.46
C TYR A 96 -11.97 -9.75 -0.60
N SER A 97 -10.91 -10.34 -1.16
CA SER A 97 -10.14 -9.72 -2.24
C SER A 97 -10.60 -10.23 -3.60
N TYR A 98 -10.98 -9.31 -4.48
CA TYR A 98 -11.46 -9.60 -5.84
C TYR A 98 -11.14 -8.43 -6.77
N GLY A 99 -10.60 -8.71 -7.96
CA GLY A 99 -10.25 -7.69 -8.96
C GLY A 99 -9.21 -6.68 -8.46
N GLY A 100 -8.16 -7.17 -7.80
CA GLY A 100 -7.11 -6.32 -7.22
C GLY A 100 -7.54 -5.44 -6.03
N LYS A 101 -8.81 -5.52 -5.59
CA LYS A 101 -9.36 -4.71 -4.49
C LYS A 101 -9.85 -5.58 -3.34
N THR A 102 -9.61 -5.14 -2.12
CA THR A 102 -10.25 -5.72 -0.93
C THR A 102 -11.60 -5.05 -0.67
N TRP A 103 -12.64 -5.87 -0.60
CA TRP A 103 -14.01 -5.51 -0.27
C TRP A 103 -14.29 -5.86 1.21
N PHE A 104 -15.10 -5.04 1.88
CA PHE A 104 -15.40 -5.13 3.31
C PHE A 104 -16.90 -5.21 3.52
N PHE A 105 -17.34 -6.02 4.48
CA PHE A 105 -18.77 -6.33 4.65
C PHE A 105 -19.23 -6.08 6.08
N SER A 106 -20.45 -5.56 6.23
CA SER A 106 -21.08 -5.27 7.52
C SER A 106 -21.63 -6.51 8.22
N SER A 107 -21.79 -7.61 7.48
CA SER A 107 -22.29 -8.88 7.98
C SER A 107 -21.72 -10.08 7.22
N GLU A 108 -21.70 -11.24 7.87
CA GLU A 108 -21.34 -12.53 7.26
C GLU A 108 -22.22 -12.86 6.05
N ALA A 109 -23.53 -12.55 6.13
CA ALA A 109 -24.47 -12.82 5.06
C ALA A 109 -24.14 -12.03 3.77
N ASN A 110 -23.70 -10.77 3.89
CA ASN A 110 -23.26 -9.99 2.74
C ASN A 110 -21.94 -10.52 2.17
N TYR A 111 -21.00 -10.88 3.04
CA TYR A 111 -19.73 -11.49 2.63
C TYR A 111 -19.96 -12.79 1.82
N GLU A 112 -20.85 -13.67 2.28
CA GLU A 112 -21.18 -14.91 1.58
C GLU A 112 -21.83 -14.65 0.22
N ARG A 113 -22.83 -13.76 0.15
CA ARG A 113 -23.48 -13.37 -1.11
C ARG A 113 -22.49 -12.80 -2.13
N PHE A 114 -21.57 -11.96 -1.67
CA PHE A 114 -20.53 -11.40 -2.53
C PHE A 114 -19.58 -12.48 -3.02
N ARG A 115 -19.10 -13.38 -2.15
CA ARG A 115 -18.16 -14.45 -2.53
C ARG A 115 -18.75 -15.42 -3.55
N GLU A 116 -20.04 -15.70 -3.48
CA GLU A 116 -20.74 -16.56 -4.44
C GLU A 116 -20.85 -15.93 -5.83
N THR A 117 -21.09 -14.62 -5.90
CA THR A 117 -21.37 -13.91 -7.17
C THR A 117 -20.77 -12.49 -7.20
N PRO A 118 -19.43 -12.33 -7.11
CA PRO A 118 -18.80 -11.03 -6.95
C PRO A 118 -19.05 -10.09 -8.14
N GLU A 119 -19.16 -10.65 -9.34
CA GLU A 119 -19.43 -9.91 -10.58
C GLU A 119 -20.73 -9.13 -10.59
N GLN A 120 -21.70 -9.47 -9.73
CA GLN A 120 -22.97 -8.75 -9.59
C GLN A 120 -22.82 -7.43 -8.80
N PHE A 121 -21.81 -7.35 -7.95
CA PHE A 121 -21.59 -6.25 -7.02
C PHE A 121 -20.42 -5.35 -7.41
N VAL A 122 -19.59 -5.80 -8.36
CA VAL A 122 -18.36 -5.12 -8.77
C VAL A 122 -18.51 -4.50 -10.18
N PRO A 123 -18.15 -3.21 -10.34
CA PRO A 123 -18.12 -2.55 -11.64
C PRO A 123 -17.28 -3.29 -12.69
N ALA A 124 -17.65 -3.18 -13.97
CA ALA A 124 -17.09 -3.99 -15.04
C ALA A 124 -15.57 -3.88 -15.21
N ASP A 125 -15.05 -2.67 -15.02
CA ASP A 125 -13.64 -2.28 -15.06
C ASP A 125 -12.82 -2.82 -13.89
N MET A 126 -13.46 -3.29 -12.83
CA MET A 126 -12.82 -3.88 -11.64
C MET A 126 -12.96 -5.41 -11.57
N ARG A 127 -13.37 -6.06 -12.67
CA ARG A 127 -13.54 -7.53 -12.74
C ARG A 127 -12.36 -8.27 -13.36
N GLU A 128 -11.39 -7.57 -13.95
CA GLU A 128 -10.25 -8.14 -14.65
C GLU A 128 -8.93 -7.83 -13.93
N GLU A 129 -8.00 -8.81 -13.96
CA GLU A 129 -6.54 -8.62 -13.82
C GLU A 129 -5.89 -8.68 -15.21
#